data_AF-A0A7L2X2C7-F1
#
_entry.id   AF-A0A7L2X2C7-F1
#
_cell.length_a   1.000
_cell.length_b   1.000
_cell.length_c   1.000
_cell.angle_alpha   90.00
_cell.angle_beta   90.00
_cell.angle_gamma   90.00
#
_symmetry.space_group_name_H-M   'P 1'
#
loop_
_entity.id
_entity.type
_entity.pdbx_description
1 polymer ?
#
loop_
_entity_poly.entity_id
_entity_poly.type
_entity_poly.pdbx_seq_one_letter_code
_entity_poly.pdbx_strand_id
1 'polypeptide(L)'
;LTEDEDIQWMLRGSLLRKIKSRGGPRERLFRLQEDGATVCFEGRFGHTRSQQSFSVMHIEGVREGHQSEGLRKYGAAFPERHCFTLVFKGKRKNLDLAAQGEEDARHWVQGLTKLMGRLQAMSQPEKLDQYPFWIHGVLQRADRNKDNKMSFREVKSMLRMINIDMDDVYAYKLFKECDHSGDERLEGREVEEFCRRLLQRPELEELFGCYSGEDHVLSAEELRDFLRDQGEDASLHQARAVIHAYELNEKARQQDLMMLDGFMMYLLSAAGDILNQEHTKVHQDMSQPLCHYFISSSHNTYLTCNQIGGNSSTEAYVRALMAGCRCVELDCWEGSDGEPVVYHGHTLTSKILFRDVIESIRDYAFKQSPYPVILSLENHCGLEQQATMARHMKAILGDMLLTQPLEGQDPHNLPSPEVRPPTRPPQCPHVPCEPQAQPFLPQQLKGKVLVKGKKLPEPWHEHRGVTSLLEPEEEEEEDEEVEEEEKVQEKSSQQVRGSPRAIVLGDHCIPGATDASQVAPELSAMVVYCQAVPFPGLAHALRNPRPCEMSSFSERKARKLIKEAG
;
A
#
# COMPACT_ATOMS: atom_id res chain seq x y z
N LEU A 1 22.86 -16.28 13.11
CA LEU A 1 23.00 -15.02 12.33
C LEU A 1 24.44 -14.79 11.95
N THR A 2 25.37 -14.92 12.89
CA THR A 2 26.81 -14.77 12.66
C THR A 2 27.43 -15.82 11.72
N GLU A 3 26.73 -16.91 11.39
CA GLU A 3 27.21 -17.91 10.43
C GLU A 3 26.66 -17.74 9.01
N ASP A 4 25.67 -16.84 8.81
CA ASP A 4 25.12 -16.60 7.46
C ASP A 4 26.07 -15.67 6.68
N GLU A 5 26.51 -16.16 5.52
CA GLU A 5 27.50 -15.47 4.67
C GLU A 5 27.03 -14.08 4.21
N ASP A 6 25.75 -13.92 3.86
CA ASP A 6 25.20 -12.64 3.41
C ASP A 6 25.19 -11.63 4.56
N ILE A 7 24.81 -12.08 5.76
CA ILE A 7 24.78 -11.23 6.96
C ILE A 7 26.20 -10.82 7.36
N GLN A 8 27.16 -11.75 7.31
CA GLN A 8 28.58 -11.44 7.54
C GLN A 8 29.11 -10.42 6.53
N TRP A 9 28.69 -10.51 5.28
CA TRP A 9 29.04 -9.53 4.25
C TRP A 9 28.51 -8.13 4.61
N MET A 10 27.25 -8.04 5.01
CA MET A 10 26.63 -6.78 5.41
C MET A 10 27.23 -6.18 6.69
N LEU A 11 27.66 -7.02 7.65
CA LEU A 11 28.36 -6.60 8.87
C LEU A 11 29.75 -6.01 8.58
N ARG A 12 30.48 -6.55 7.60
CA ARG A 12 31.72 -5.92 7.09
C ARG A 12 31.43 -4.56 6.45
N GLY A 13 30.35 -4.52 5.68
CA GLY A 13 29.83 -3.35 4.97
C GLY A 13 30.38 -3.22 3.55
N SER A 14 29.60 -2.59 2.67
CA SER A 14 29.94 -2.39 1.25
C SER A 14 29.80 -0.93 0.84
N LEU A 15 30.58 -0.53 -0.17
CA LEU A 15 30.45 0.78 -0.80
C LEU A 15 29.30 0.74 -1.81
N LEU A 16 28.23 1.46 -1.51
CA LEU A 16 27.05 1.56 -2.37
C LEU A 16 26.85 3.01 -2.82
N ARG A 17 26.44 3.18 -4.07
CA ARG A 17 26.14 4.49 -4.66
C ARG A 17 24.65 4.75 -4.56
N LYS A 18 24.30 5.82 -3.85
CA LYS A 18 22.92 6.30 -3.79
C LYS A 18 22.55 7.01 -5.08
N ILE A 19 21.55 6.49 -5.78
CA ILE A 19 21.03 7.06 -7.03
C ILE A 19 19.90 8.04 -6.71
N LYS A 20 19.90 9.21 -7.36
CA LYS A 20 18.91 10.28 -7.15
C LYS A 20 18.70 11.08 -8.44
N SER A 21 17.53 11.71 -8.56
CA SER A 21 17.21 12.66 -9.63
C SER A 21 18.08 13.92 -9.65
N ARG A 22 18.59 14.36 -8.49
CA ARG A 22 19.44 15.56 -8.36
C ARG A 22 20.71 15.26 -7.55
N GLY A 23 21.85 15.74 -8.05
CA GLY A 23 23.12 15.78 -7.31
C GLY A 23 24.10 14.62 -7.53
N GLY A 24 23.90 13.84 -8.59
CA GLY A 24 24.78 12.73 -9.01
C GLY A 24 24.79 11.53 -8.05
N PRO A 25 25.27 10.35 -8.50
CA PRO A 25 25.43 9.20 -7.64
C PRO A 25 26.47 9.50 -6.55
N ARG A 26 26.12 9.23 -5.29
CA ARG A 26 27.03 9.45 -4.15
C ARG A 26 27.37 8.13 -3.50
N GLU A 27 28.63 7.75 -3.57
CA GLU A 27 29.14 6.55 -2.92
C GLU A 27 29.21 6.74 -1.41
N ARG A 28 28.76 5.72 -0.67
CA ARG A 28 28.68 5.67 0.79
C ARG A 28 28.96 4.26 1.27
N LEU A 29 29.64 4.13 2.40
CA LEU A 29 29.80 2.85 3.09
C LEU A 29 28.52 2.57 3.87
N PHE A 30 27.82 1.50 3.49
CA PHE A 30 26.68 0.97 4.25
C PHE A 30 27.15 -0.22 5.06
N ARG A 31 26.68 -0.32 6.31
CA ARG A 31 27.03 -1.41 7.22
C ARG A 31 25.86 -1.79 8.11
N LEU A 32 25.56 -3.09 8.17
CA LEU A 32 24.67 -3.67 9.17
C LEU A 32 25.36 -3.64 10.54
N GLN A 33 24.66 -3.22 11.58
CA GLN A 33 25.17 -3.24 12.94
C GLN A 33 25.04 -4.64 13.55
N GLU A 34 25.78 -4.92 14.61
CA GLU A 34 25.76 -6.22 15.30
C GLU A 34 24.38 -6.59 15.87
N ASP A 35 23.48 -5.61 16.03
CA ASP A 35 22.07 -5.81 16.35
C ASP A 35 21.26 -6.54 15.27
N GLY A 36 21.82 -6.74 14.08
CA GLY A 36 21.15 -7.42 12.98
C GLY A 36 19.89 -6.71 12.47
N ALA A 37 19.63 -5.48 12.92
CA ALA A 37 18.39 -4.76 12.68
C ALA A 37 18.63 -3.33 12.18
N THR A 38 19.83 -2.78 12.36
CA THR A 38 20.14 -1.39 12.01
C THR A 38 21.17 -1.34 10.89
N VAL A 39 20.88 -0.59 9.82
CA VAL A 39 21.86 -0.27 8.78
C VAL A 39 22.28 1.19 8.91
N CYS A 40 23.59 1.40 9.03
CA CYS A 40 24.20 2.73 9.16
C CYS A 40 24.98 3.10 7.89
N PHE A 41 25.02 4.39 7.57
CA PHE A 41 25.84 4.94 6.49
C PHE A 41 26.20 6.41 6.76
N GLU A 42 27.36 6.85 6.29
CA GLU A 42 27.83 8.23 6.54
C GLU A 42 27.22 9.25 5.55
N GLY A 43 26.43 10.19 6.05
CA GLY A 43 26.03 11.38 5.31
C GLY A 43 27.09 12.49 5.33
N ARG A 44 27.09 13.36 4.32
CA ARG A 44 27.73 14.68 4.40
C ARG A 44 26.65 15.74 4.26
N PHE A 45 26.50 16.60 5.26
CA PHE A 45 25.63 17.77 5.22
C PHE A 45 26.52 19.01 5.36
N GLY A 46 26.82 19.68 4.24
CA GLY A 46 27.88 20.70 4.22
C GLY A 46 29.25 20.10 4.55
N HIS A 47 29.96 20.69 5.52
CA HIS A 47 31.28 20.25 5.98
C HIS A 47 31.25 19.22 7.12
N THR A 48 30.09 18.96 7.73
CA THR A 48 29.94 18.02 8.85
C THR A 48 29.55 16.62 8.36
N ARG A 49 30.25 15.60 8.89
CA ARG A 49 29.87 14.20 8.74
C ARG A 49 28.69 13.92 9.67
N SER A 50 27.58 13.44 9.12
CA SER A 50 26.42 13.02 9.91
C SER A 50 26.20 11.54 9.69
N GLN A 51 26.30 10.71 10.73
CA GLN A 51 25.93 9.31 10.63
C GLN A 51 24.41 9.20 10.47
N GLN A 52 23.95 8.58 9.38
CA GLN A 52 22.54 8.30 9.13
C GLN A 52 22.30 6.80 9.31
N SER A 53 21.08 6.44 9.72
CA SER A 53 20.70 5.04 9.89
C SER A 53 19.24 4.80 9.55
N PHE A 54 18.90 3.54 9.32
CA PHE A 54 17.53 3.07 9.28
C PHE A 54 17.43 1.65 9.84
N SER A 55 16.27 1.32 10.37
CA SER A 55 15.94 -0.03 10.82
C SER A 55 15.46 -0.88 9.64
N VAL A 56 15.89 -2.15 9.60
CA VAL A 56 15.37 -3.19 8.70
C VAL A 56 13.87 -3.38 8.90
N MET A 57 13.35 -3.14 10.11
CA MET A 57 11.91 -3.19 10.41
C MET A 57 11.07 -2.19 9.61
N HIS A 58 11.69 -1.09 9.17
CA HIS A 58 11.03 -0.06 8.36
C HIS A 58 11.07 -0.38 6.86
N ILE A 59 11.78 -1.42 6.44
CA ILE A 59 11.82 -1.86 5.05
C ILE A 59 10.57 -2.72 4.81
N GLU A 60 9.83 -2.35 3.78
CA GLU A 60 8.67 -3.08 3.29
C GLU A 60 9.07 -4.16 2.28
N GLY A 61 10.06 -3.85 1.44
CA GLY A 61 10.56 -4.76 0.42
C GLY A 61 11.90 -4.33 -0.17
N VAL A 62 12.56 -5.26 -0.85
CA VAL A 62 13.73 -5.00 -1.69
C VAL A 62 13.36 -5.33 -3.12
N ARG A 63 13.64 -4.41 -4.05
CA ARG A 63 13.44 -4.63 -5.50
C ARG A 63 14.79 -4.71 -6.18
N GLU A 64 15.01 -5.76 -6.96
CA GLU A 64 16.26 -5.99 -7.68
C GLU A 64 16.27 -5.25 -9.02
N GLY A 65 17.46 -4.93 -9.52
CA GLY A 65 17.62 -4.34 -10.84
C GLY A 65 17.05 -2.93 -10.96
N HIS A 66 16.57 -2.59 -12.15
CA HIS A 66 15.99 -1.29 -12.45
C HIS A 66 14.47 -1.30 -12.27
N GLN A 67 13.96 -1.97 -11.23
CA GLN A 67 12.52 -2.09 -10.99
C GLN A 67 11.86 -0.83 -10.41
N SER A 68 12.63 0.12 -9.85
CA SER A 68 12.08 1.39 -9.36
C SER A 68 12.06 2.45 -10.46
N GLU A 69 11.12 3.40 -10.37
CA GLU A 69 11.11 4.55 -11.29
C GLU A 69 12.44 5.32 -11.28
N GLY A 70 13.06 5.48 -10.11
CA GLY A 70 14.32 6.19 -9.96
C GLY A 70 15.48 5.49 -10.68
N LEU A 71 15.57 4.16 -10.60
CA LEU A 71 16.60 3.40 -11.28
C LEU A 71 16.37 3.28 -12.79
N ARG A 72 15.12 3.18 -13.26
CA ARG A 72 14.83 3.25 -14.70
C ARG A 72 15.30 4.56 -15.32
N LYS A 73 15.04 5.68 -14.64
CA LYS A 73 15.36 7.03 -15.15
C LYS A 73 16.84 7.42 -14.97
N TYR A 74 17.46 7.02 -13.86
CA TYR A 74 18.78 7.55 -13.47
C TYR A 74 19.84 6.46 -13.25
N GLY A 75 19.48 5.17 -13.34
CA GLY A 75 20.34 4.03 -13.10
C GLY A 75 21.05 3.49 -14.35
N ALA A 76 20.75 3.98 -15.56
CA ALA A 76 21.27 3.44 -16.82
C ALA A 76 22.81 3.35 -16.92
N ALA A 77 23.55 4.14 -16.15
CA ALA A 77 25.01 4.07 -16.08
C ALA A 77 25.56 2.87 -15.29
N PHE A 78 24.68 2.10 -14.64
CA PHE A 78 25.03 0.96 -13.80
C PHE A 78 24.45 -0.33 -14.38
N PRO A 79 25.17 -1.46 -14.32
CA PRO A 79 24.61 -2.75 -14.72
C PRO A 79 23.41 -3.09 -13.84
N GLU A 80 22.34 -3.61 -14.44
CA GLU A 80 21.10 -3.93 -13.73
C GLU A 80 21.34 -4.82 -12.51
N ARG A 81 22.17 -5.86 -12.65
CA ARG A 81 22.50 -6.80 -11.57
C ARG A 81 23.25 -6.19 -10.39
N HIS A 82 23.75 -4.96 -10.52
CA HIS A 82 24.41 -4.22 -9.43
C HIS A 82 23.42 -3.33 -8.67
N CYS A 83 22.21 -3.15 -9.21
CA CYS A 83 21.24 -2.18 -8.71
C CYS A 83 20.16 -2.86 -7.88
N PHE A 84 19.69 -2.16 -6.85
CA PHE A 84 18.53 -2.56 -6.06
C PHE A 84 17.92 -1.35 -5.33
N THR A 85 16.66 -1.47 -4.95
CA THR A 85 15.90 -0.43 -4.25
C THR A 85 15.38 -0.95 -2.92
N LEU A 86 15.58 -0.17 -1.85
CA LEU A 86 14.90 -0.39 -0.59
C LEU A 86 13.58 0.39 -0.58
N VAL A 87 12.48 -0.34 -0.47
CA VAL A 87 11.13 0.21 -0.31
C VAL A 87 10.85 0.33 1.18
N PHE A 88 10.52 1.52 1.65
CA PHE A 88 10.23 1.76 3.06
C PHE A 88 8.72 1.82 3.31
N LYS A 89 8.32 1.34 4.48
CA LYS A 89 6.94 1.45 4.96
C LYS A 89 6.53 2.92 5.10
N GLY A 90 5.25 3.19 4.82
CA GLY A 90 4.63 4.51 5.02
C GLY A 90 5.05 5.56 4.00
N LYS A 91 5.19 6.82 4.43
CA LYS A 91 5.43 7.98 3.52
C LYS A 91 6.91 8.16 3.13
N ARG A 92 7.80 7.30 3.59
CA ARG A 92 9.25 7.44 3.34
C ARG A 92 9.57 7.08 1.88
N LYS A 93 10.39 7.90 1.23
CA LYS A 93 10.84 7.66 -0.16
C LYS A 93 11.74 6.43 -0.24
N ASN A 94 11.61 5.71 -1.36
CA ASN A 94 12.49 4.62 -1.74
C ASN A 94 13.98 5.05 -1.75
N LEU A 95 14.86 4.11 -1.48
CA LEU A 95 16.31 4.29 -1.54
C LEU A 95 16.90 3.42 -2.65
N ASP A 96 17.23 4.06 -3.77
CA ASP A 96 17.88 3.44 -4.91
C ASP A 96 19.40 3.37 -4.73
N LEU A 97 19.97 2.18 -4.92
CA LEU A 97 21.37 1.87 -4.67
C LEU A 97 21.98 1.11 -5.86
N ALA A 98 23.25 1.38 -6.13
CA ALA A 98 24.07 0.59 -7.04
C ALA A 98 25.35 0.14 -6.31
N ALA A 99 25.62 -1.16 -6.30
CA ALA A 99 26.81 -1.76 -5.73
C ALA A 99 28.01 -1.67 -6.68
N GLN A 100 29.21 -1.95 -6.16
CA GLN A 100 30.42 -2.00 -6.99
C GLN A 100 30.44 -3.25 -7.89
N GLY A 101 29.95 -4.38 -7.38
CA GLY A 101 29.83 -5.63 -8.12
C GLY A 101 28.47 -6.31 -7.93
N GLU A 102 28.18 -7.27 -8.82
CA GLU A 102 26.99 -8.13 -8.74
C GLU A 102 26.95 -8.93 -7.43
N GLU A 103 28.10 -9.40 -6.93
CA GLU A 103 28.17 -10.14 -5.66
C GLU A 103 27.73 -9.28 -4.48
N ASP A 104 28.19 -8.02 -4.38
CA ASP A 104 27.77 -7.09 -3.34
C ASP A 104 26.25 -6.87 -3.39
N ALA A 105 25.69 -6.60 -4.57
CA ALA A 105 24.24 -6.41 -4.71
C ALA A 105 23.47 -7.65 -4.26
N ARG A 106 23.92 -8.84 -4.69
CA ARG A 106 23.31 -10.12 -4.32
C ARG A 106 23.33 -10.35 -2.81
N HIS A 107 24.48 -10.18 -2.16
CA HIS A 107 24.60 -10.35 -0.70
C HIS A 107 23.70 -9.37 0.07
N TRP A 108 23.62 -8.10 -0.37
CA TRP A 108 22.74 -7.12 0.27
C TRP A 108 21.26 -7.44 0.10
N VAL A 109 20.83 -7.82 -1.11
CA VAL A 109 19.43 -8.19 -1.38
C VAL A 109 19.03 -9.44 -0.59
N GLN A 110 19.85 -10.49 -0.65
CA GLN A 110 19.58 -11.76 0.04
C GLN A 110 19.62 -11.59 1.56
N GLY A 111 20.64 -10.89 2.08
CA GLY A 111 20.77 -10.64 3.51
C GLY A 111 19.62 -9.80 4.07
N LEU A 112 19.21 -8.72 3.39
CA LEU A 112 18.04 -7.92 3.81
C LEU A 112 16.75 -8.73 3.75
N THR A 113 16.53 -9.51 2.69
CA THR A 113 15.34 -10.37 2.53
C THR A 113 15.27 -11.40 3.66
N LYS A 114 16.40 -12.03 4.00
CA LYS A 114 16.51 -12.98 5.12
C LYS A 114 16.22 -12.32 6.46
N LEU A 115 16.80 -11.15 6.73
CA LEU A 115 16.55 -10.40 7.97
C LEU A 115 15.07 -10.03 8.10
N MET A 116 14.46 -9.51 7.03
CA MET A 116 13.04 -9.16 7.00
C MET A 116 12.16 -10.38 7.24
N GLY A 117 12.40 -11.48 6.53
CA GLY A 117 11.64 -12.73 6.70
C GLY A 117 11.77 -13.29 8.12
N ARG A 118 12.97 -13.25 8.70
CA ARG A 118 13.18 -13.64 10.10
C ARG A 118 12.38 -12.73 11.05
N LEU A 119 12.50 -11.42 10.93
CA LEU A 119 11.81 -10.46 11.81
C LEU A 119 10.29 -10.59 11.73
N GLN A 120 9.75 -10.99 10.57
CA GLN A 120 8.34 -11.34 10.39
C GLN A 120 7.97 -12.69 10.99
N ALA A 121 8.83 -13.71 10.85
CA ALA A 121 8.59 -15.07 11.32
C ALA A 121 8.85 -15.28 12.83
N MET A 122 9.54 -14.35 13.49
CA MET A 122 9.83 -14.46 14.92
C MET A 122 8.55 -14.55 15.74
N SER A 123 8.47 -15.61 16.54
CA SER A 123 7.47 -15.75 17.59
C SER A 123 7.61 -14.62 18.61
N GLN A 124 6.54 -14.33 19.33
CA GLN A 124 6.55 -13.25 20.32
C GLN A 124 7.59 -13.44 21.44
N PRO A 125 7.81 -14.67 21.95
CA PRO A 125 8.90 -14.95 22.89
C PRO A 125 10.29 -14.71 22.28
N GLU A 126 10.54 -15.09 21.03
CA GLU A 126 11.83 -14.83 20.37
C GLU A 126 12.08 -13.35 20.10
N LYS A 127 11.01 -12.57 19.88
CA LYS A 127 11.11 -11.10 19.85
C LYS A 127 11.61 -10.61 21.20
N LEU A 128 11.07 -11.13 22.31
CA LEU A 128 11.51 -10.78 23.67
C LEU A 128 12.91 -11.27 24.03
N ASP A 129 13.38 -12.43 23.59
CA ASP A 129 14.78 -12.84 23.84
C ASP A 129 15.79 -11.92 23.12
N GLN A 130 15.35 -11.25 22.05
CA GLN A 130 16.12 -10.23 21.36
C GLN A 130 15.93 -8.82 21.98
N TYR A 131 14.90 -8.61 22.82
CA TYR A 131 14.63 -7.33 23.49
C TYR A 131 15.77 -6.88 24.41
N PRO A 132 16.41 -7.72 25.24
CA PRO A 132 17.57 -7.31 26.05
C PRO A 132 18.73 -6.82 25.18
N PHE A 133 19.06 -7.54 24.10
CA PHE A 133 20.10 -7.13 23.16
C PHE A 133 19.72 -5.85 22.42
N TRP A 134 18.45 -5.69 22.06
CA TRP A 134 17.91 -4.49 21.43
C TRP A 134 17.89 -3.29 22.39
N ILE A 135 17.45 -3.44 23.65
CA ILE A 135 17.49 -2.40 24.69
C ILE A 135 18.93 -1.98 24.93
N HIS A 136 19.87 -2.91 25.11
CA HIS A 136 21.30 -2.58 25.22
C HIS A 136 21.83 -1.86 23.97
N GLY A 137 21.45 -2.29 22.77
CA GLY A 137 21.83 -1.62 21.52
C GLY A 137 21.16 -0.26 21.30
N VAL A 138 19.95 -0.04 21.81
CA VAL A 138 19.28 1.28 21.82
C VAL A 138 19.97 2.19 22.83
N LEU A 139 20.27 1.69 24.04
CA LEU A 139 20.98 2.43 25.08
C LEU A 139 22.36 2.90 24.60
N GLN A 140 23.16 2.01 23.99
CA GLN A 140 24.47 2.36 23.42
C GLN A 140 24.39 3.39 22.27
N ARG A 141 23.28 3.44 21.52
CA ARG A 141 23.09 4.43 20.44
C ARG A 141 22.59 5.76 20.96
N ALA A 142 21.80 5.72 22.03
CA ALA A 142 21.31 6.90 22.70
C ALA A 142 22.43 7.61 23.46
N ASP A 143 23.37 6.87 24.05
CA ASP A 143 24.64 7.36 24.59
C ASP A 143 25.55 7.92 23.47
N ARG A 144 25.45 9.23 23.24
CA ARG A 144 26.15 9.91 22.13
C ARG A 144 27.59 10.22 22.46
N ASN A 145 27.89 10.43 23.73
CA ASN A 145 29.22 10.81 24.20
C ASN A 145 30.05 9.59 24.63
N LYS A 146 29.44 8.39 24.66
CA LYS A 146 30.05 7.09 24.97
C LYS A 146 30.62 7.04 26.38
N ASP A 147 29.99 7.73 27.32
CA ASP A 147 30.42 7.73 28.72
C ASP A 147 29.71 6.67 29.57
N ASN A 148 28.89 5.82 28.95
CA ASN A 148 28.05 4.79 29.59
C ASN A 148 27.02 5.36 30.58
N LYS A 149 26.75 6.67 30.52
CA LYS A 149 25.71 7.34 31.30
C LYS A 149 24.68 7.96 30.37
N MET A 150 23.44 7.98 30.81
CA MET A 150 22.32 8.47 30.00
C MET A 150 21.84 9.82 30.54
N SER A 151 22.16 10.92 29.87
CA SER A 151 21.53 12.20 30.16
C SER A 151 20.06 12.22 29.74
N PHE A 152 19.25 13.14 30.27
CA PHE A 152 17.83 13.23 29.88
C PHE A 152 17.62 13.44 28.36
N ARG A 153 18.52 14.16 27.70
CA ARG A 153 18.48 14.32 26.22
C ARG A 153 18.68 12.99 25.50
N GLU A 154 19.52 12.12 26.04
CA GLU A 154 19.81 10.80 25.49
C GLU A 154 18.67 9.83 25.78
N VAL A 155 18.06 9.89 26.97
CA VAL A 155 16.81 9.17 27.29
C VAL A 155 15.68 9.57 26.35
N LYS A 156 15.50 10.87 26.09
CA LYS A 156 14.51 11.34 25.10
C LYS A 156 14.82 10.84 23.68
N SER A 157 16.10 10.75 23.34
CA SER A 157 16.54 10.16 22.06
C SER A 157 16.26 8.66 22.02
N MET A 158 16.47 7.95 23.13
CA MET A 158 16.16 6.52 23.30
C MET A 158 14.67 6.27 23.08
N LEU A 159 13.80 6.99 23.80
CA LEU A 159 12.33 6.88 23.69
C LEU A 159 11.85 7.07 22.23
N ARG A 160 12.41 8.05 21.52
CA ARG A 160 12.14 8.25 20.09
C ARG A 160 12.65 7.13 19.19
N MET A 161 13.82 6.55 19.50
CA MET A 161 14.37 5.43 18.74
C MET A 161 13.51 4.16 18.89
N ILE A 162 12.85 3.99 20.03
CA ILE A 162 11.94 2.88 20.32
C ILE A 162 10.47 3.21 20.00
N ASN A 163 10.23 4.34 19.34
CA ASN A 163 8.90 4.80 18.93
C ASN A 163 7.89 4.95 20.09
N ILE A 164 8.36 5.30 21.28
CA ILE A 164 7.52 5.68 22.42
C ILE A 164 7.36 7.21 22.37
N ASP A 165 6.16 7.66 22.05
CA ASP A 165 5.78 9.06 22.18
C ASP A 165 5.29 9.29 23.61
N MET A 166 6.10 10.02 24.39
CA MET A 166 5.86 10.27 25.80
C MET A 166 6.01 11.76 26.06
N ASP A 167 5.12 12.30 26.88
CA ASP A 167 5.18 13.68 27.34
C ASP A 167 6.53 13.96 28.03
N ASP A 168 7.17 15.06 27.65
CA ASP A 168 8.51 15.42 28.13
C ASP A 168 8.54 15.63 29.66
N VAL A 169 7.45 16.14 30.25
CA VAL A 169 7.34 16.40 31.69
C VAL A 169 7.24 15.09 32.44
N TYR A 170 6.43 14.15 31.94
CA TYR A 170 6.32 12.82 32.55
C TYR A 170 7.62 12.02 32.41
N ALA A 171 8.24 12.03 31.22
CA ALA A 171 9.54 11.38 31.00
C ALA A 171 10.63 11.95 31.92
N TYR A 172 10.64 13.26 32.13
CA TYR A 172 11.59 13.92 33.03
C TYR A 172 11.33 13.60 34.50
N LYS A 173 10.07 13.51 34.90
CA LYS A 173 9.69 13.06 36.25
C LYS A 173 10.21 11.65 36.51
N LEU A 174 9.95 10.73 35.59
CA LEU A 174 10.40 9.33 35.72
C LEU A 174 11.94 9.25 35.75
N PHE A 175 12.61 10.04 34.91
CA PHE A 175 14.07 10.16 34.89
C PHE A 175 14.61 10.60 36.27
N LYS A 176 14.05 11.66 36.85
CA LYS A 176 14.48 12.18 38.16
C LYS A 176 14.18 11.23 39.31
N GLU A 177 13.12 10.43 39.23
CA GLU A 177 12.83 9.41 40.23
C GLU A 177 13.83 8.25 40.21
N CYS A 178 14.45 7.97 39.05
CA CYS A 178 15.44 6.90 38.88
C CYS A 178 16.89 7.37 39.06
N ASP A 179 17.16 8.68 39.00
CA ASP A 179 18.46 9.33 39.25
C ASP A 179 18.77 9.34 40.75
N HIS A 180 19.17 8.17 41.27
CA HIS A 180 19.54 7.99 42.68
C HIS A 180 20.92 8.56 43.00
N SER A 181 21.80 8.64 42.01
CA SER A 181 23.14 9.21 42.09
C SER A 181 23.10 10.75 42.20
N GLY A 182 22.05 11.38 41.68
CA GLY A 182 21.84 12.83 41.70
C GLY A 182 22.80 13.58 40.77
N ASP A 183 23.44 12.88 39.83
CA ASP A 183 24.41 13.46 38.88
C ASP A 183 23.77 13.93 37.56
N GLU A 184 22.43 13.92 37.50
CA GLU A 184 21.60 14.23 36.34
C GLU A 184 21.80 13.27 35.16
N ARG A 185 22.21 12.04 35.45
CA ARG A 185 22.40 10.96 34.48
C ARG A 185 21.96 9.63 35.10
N LEU A 186 21.58 8.69 34.25
CA LEU A 186 21.27 7.32 34.67
C LEU A 186 22.43 6.41 34.28
N GLU A 187 22.92 5.60 35.21
CA GLU A 187 23.96 4.60 34.98
C GLU A 187 23.57 3.23 35.55
N GLY A 188 23.91 2.15 34.83
CA GLY A 188 23.73 0.77 35.29
C GLY A 188 22.31 0.47 35.79
N ARG A 189 22.17 0.26 37.11
CA ARG A 189 20.89 -0.10 37.75
C ARG A 189 19.81 0.99 37.63
N GLU A 190 20.20 2.26 37.52
CA GLU A 190 19.25 3.36 37.36
C GLU A 190 18.57 3.33 35.98
N VAL A 191 19.31 2.91 34.96
CA VAL A 191 18.78 2.69 33.61
C VAL A 191 17.84 1.49 33.61
N GLU A 192 18.21 0.39 34.28
CA GLU A 192 17.35 -0.78 34.44
C GLU A 192 16.05 -0.45 35.18
N GLU A 193 16.12 0.34 36.26
CA GLU A 193 14.97 0.86 37.00
C GLU A 193 14.06 1.69 36.10
N PHE A 194 14.64 2.64 35.36
CA PHE A 194 13.91 3.48 34.43
C PHE A 194 13.18 2.64 33.37
N CYS A 195 13.87 1.68 32.75
CA CYS A 195 13.27 0.76 31.78
C CYS A 195 12.17 -0.11 32.40
N ARG A 196 12.35 -0.60 33.64
CA ARG A 196 11.35 -1.40 34.32
C ARG A 196 10.08 -0.60 34.60
N ARG A 197 10.21 0.63 35.12
CA ARG A 197 9.06 1.51 35.34
C ARG A 197 8.39 1.95 34.05
N LEU A 198 9.16 2.15 32.99
CA LEU A 198 8.62 2.44 31.66
C LEU A 198 7.76 1.29 31.11
N LEU A 199 8.09 0.05 31.47
CA LEU A 199 7.41 -1.16 31.01
C LEU A 199 6.34 -1.66 31.99
N GLN A 200 6.22 -1.06 33.18
CA GLN A 200 5.17 -1.40 34.15
C GLN A 200 3.79 -1.05 33.58
N ARG A 201 2.85 -1.98 33.76
CA ARG A 201 1.47 -1.87 33.32
C ARG A 201 0.56 -2.15 34.52
N PRO A 202 0.41 -1.20 35.46
CA PRO A 202 -0.33 -1.41 36.71
C PRO A 202 -1.79 -1.79 36.47
N GLU A 203 -2.39 -1.36 35.36
CA GLU A 203 -3.73 -1.76 34.95
C GLU A 203 -3.82 -3.25 34.56
N LEU A 204 -2.74 -3.81 34.00
CA LEU A 204 -2.68 -5.25 33.69
C LEU A 204 -2.39 -6.07 34.95
N GLU A 205 -1.59 -5.53 35.88
CA GLU A 205 -1.38 -6.12 37.19
C GLU A 205 -2.70 -6.20 37.99
N GLU A 206 -3.49 -5.13 37.98
CA GLU A 206 -4.81 -5.09 38.60
C GLU A 206 -5.77 -6.09 37.94
N LEU A 207 -5.84 -6.09 36.61
CA LEU A 207 -6.66 -7.05 35.86
C LEU A 207 -6.27 -8.50 36.16
N PHE A 208 -4.97 -8.81 36.12
CA PHE A 208 -4.45 -10.14 36.45
C PHE A 208 -4.84 -10.51 37.89
N GLY A 209 -4.70 -9.57 38.83
CA GLY A 209 -5.11 -9.71 40.22
C GLY A 209 -6.61 -9.93 40.44
N CYS A 210 -7.48 -9.53 39.50
CA CYS A 210 -8.92 -9.84 39.58
C CYS A 210 -9.21 -11.33 39.37
N TYR A 211 -8.33 -12.07 38.70
CA TYR A 211 -8.52 -13.48 38.36
C TYR A 211 -7.56 -14.40 39.12
N SER A 212 -6.36 -13.95 39.46
CA SER A 212 -5.39 -14.74 40.23
C SER A 212 -5.72 -14.77 41.71
N GLY A 213 -5.48 -15.90 42.37
CA GLY A 213 -5.52 -16.01 43.83
C GLY A 213 -4.39 -15.26 44.56
N GLU A 214 -4.24 -15.53 45.86
CA GLU A 214 -3.19 -14.93 46.71
C GLU A 214 -1.76 -15.32 46.31
N ASP A 215 -1.61 -16.37 45.50
CA ASP A 215 -0.34 -16.85 44.96
C ASP A 215 0.15 -16.07 43.73
N HIS A 216 -0.66 -15.13 43.23
CA HIS A 216 -0.34 -14.27 42.08
C HIS A 216 0.04 -15.08 40.82
N VAL A 217 -0.63 -16.20 40.60
CA VAL A 217 -0.57 -16.99 39.36
C VAL A 217 -1.98 -17.32 38.89
N LEU A 218 -2.15 -17.57 37.58
CA LEU A 218 -3.41 -18.05 37.01
C LEU A 218 -3.31 -19.54 36.73
N SER A 219 -4.19 -20.31 37.37
CA SER A 219 -4.50 -21.68 36.94
C SER A 219 -5.25 -21.71 35.61
N ALA A 220 -5.29 -22.87 34.96
CA ALA A 220 -6.11 -23.06 33.76
C ALA A 220 -7.60 -22.76 34.00
N GLU A 221 -8.11 -23.05 35.21
CA GLU A 221 -9.49 -22.72 35.62
C GLU A 221 -9.72 -21.21 35.74
N GLU A 222 -8.79 -20.47 36.34
CA GLU A 222 -8.89 -19.01 36.50
C GLU A 222 -8.71 -18.30 35.15
N LEU A 223 -7.78 -18.77 34.31
CA LEU A 223 -7.63 -18.24 32.95
C LEU A 223 -8.88 -18.51 32.09
N ARG A 224 -9.51 -19.68 32.24
CA ARG A 224 -10.80 -19.98 31.59
C ARG A 224 -11.88 -18.97 32.00
N ASP A 225 -11.90 -18.56 33.26
CA ASP A 225 -12.86 -17.59 33.76
C ASP A 225 -12.62 -16.20 33.16
N PHE A 226 -11.35 -15.80 33.01
CA PHE A 226 -10.99 -14.62 32.23
C PHE A 226 -11.47 -14.72 30.77
N LEU A 227 -11.19 -15.82 30.07
CA LEU A 227 -11.62 -16.02 28.67
C LEU A 227 -13.14 -15.96 28.52
N ARG A 228 -13.90 -16.51 29.47
CA ARG A 228 -15.36 -16.43 29.49
C ARG A 228 -15.85 -14.99 29.54
N ASP A 229 -15.24 -14.17 30.40
CA ASP A 229 -15.64 -12.77 30.56
C ASP A 229 -15.28 -11.93 29.32
N GLN A 230 -14.26 -12.34 28.55
CA GLN A 230 -13.94 -11.76 27.23
C GLN A 230 -14.89 -12.22 26.11
N GLY A 231 -15.74 -13.22 26.35
CA GLY A 231 -16.60 -13.81 25.32
C GLY A 231 -15.87 -14.77 24.37
N GLU A 232 -14.68 -15.25 24.77
CA GLU A 232 -13.85 -16.19 24.02
C GLU A 232 -14.23 -17.66 24.32
N ASP A 233 -13.60 -18.62 23.64
CA ASP A 233 -13.74 -20.05 23.97
C ASP A 233 -13.24 -20.34 25.39
N ALA A 234 -14.19 -20.44 26.33
CA ALA A 234 -13.96 -20.75 27.74
C ALA A 234 -13.85 -22.26 28.02
N SER A 235 -13.25 -23.04 27.13
CA SER A 235 -12.92 -24.44 27.39
C SER A 235 -11.62 -24.56 28.18
N LEU A 236 -11.52 -25.54 29.09
CA LEU A 236 -10.25 -25.82 29.78
C LEU A 236 -9.15 -26.26 28.82
N HIS A 237 -9.52 -26.84 27.68
CA HIS A 237 -8.58 -27.17 26.62
C HIS A 237 -7.94 -25.90 26.04
N GLN A 238 -8.75 -24.89 25.72
CA GLN A 238 -8.27 -23.62 25.21
C GLN A 238 -7.42 -22.86 26.23
N ALA A 239 -7.85 -22.80 27.50
CA ALA A 239 -7.06 -22.19 28.56
C ALA A 239 -5.65 -22.83 28.66
N ARG A 240 -5.56 -24.16 28.70
CA ARG A 240 -4.25 -24.85 28.68
C ARG A 240 -3.45 -24.57 27.42
N ALA A 241 -4.09 -24.52 26.25
CA ALA A 241 -3.41 -24.21 25.00
C ALA A 241 -2.79 -22.80 25.03
N VAL A 242 -3.49 -21.82 25.58
CA VAL A 242 -2.99 -20.45 25.81
C VAL A 242 -1.79 -20.47 26.76
N ILE A 243 -1.88 -21.16 27.90
CA ILE A 243 -0.76 -21.29 28.86
C ILE A 243 0.46 -21.90 28.18
N HIS A 244 0.30 -23.02 27.48
CA HIS A 244 1.39 -23.68 26.79
C HIS A 244 2.02 -22.83 25.69
N ALA A 245 1.24 -21.97 25.04
CA ALA A 245 1.70 -21.12 23.96
C ALA A 245 2.46 -19.87 24.45
N TYR A 246 2.06 -19.28 25.57
CA TYR A 246 2.52 -17.93 25.96
C TYR A 246 3.24 -17.84 27.30
N GLU A 247 3.10 -18.82 28.20
CA GLU A 247 3.82 -18.80 29.48
C GLU A 247 5.33 -18.90 29.26
N LEU A 248 6.14 -18.02 29.87
CA LEU A 248 7.59 -17.98 29.66
C LEU A 248 8.36 -18.90 30.62
N ASN A 249 7.81 -19.20 31.80
CA ASN A 249 8.42 -20.06 32.80
C ASN A 249 8.03 -21.53 32.58
N GLU A 250 9.01 -22.34 32.17
CA GLU A 250 8.81 -23.78 31.90
C GLU A 250 8.21 -24.56 33.07
N LYS A 251 8.52 -24.20 34.33
CA LYS A 251 7.96 -24.90 35.49
C LYS A 251 6.48 -24.57 35.67
N ALA A 252 6.12 -23.29 35.52
CA ALA A 252 4.72 -22.85 35.57
C ALA A 252 3.93 -23.49 34.42
N ARG A 253 4.48 -23.46 33.20
CA ARG A 253 3.89 -24.07 32.01
C ARG A 253 3.63 -25.57 32.18
N GLN A 254 4.57 -26.32 32.78
CA GLN A 254 4.39 -27.76 33.05
C GLN A 254 3.30 -28.05 34.09
N GLN A 255 2.93 -27.07 34.91
CA GLN A 255 1.92 -27.17 35.94
C GLN A 255 0.57 -26.58 35.51
N ASP A 256 0.39 -26.23 34.23
CA ASP A 256 -0.78 -25.50 33.72
C ASP A 256 -1.02 -24.18 34.47
N LEU A 257 0.06 -23.47 34.84
CA LEU A 257 0.03 -22.17 35.50
C LEU A 257 0.56 -21.07 34.57
N MET A 258 -0.03 -19.88 34.64
CA MET A 258 0.39 -18.69 33.93
C MET A 258 0.75 -17.56 34.88
N MET A 259 1.94 -17.01 34.70
CA MET A 259 2.43 -15.82 35.41
C MET A 259 2.02 -14.56 34.65
N LEU A 260 2.14 -13.40 35.31
CA LEU A 260 1.81 -12.10 34.72
C LEU A 260 2.49 -11.87 33.37
N ASP A 261 3.78 -12.20 33.24
CA ASP A 261 4.51 -12.05 31.98
C ASP A 261 3.91 -12.90 30.85
N GLY A 262 3.51 -14.14 31.15
CA GLY A 262 2.81 -15.02 30.20
C GLY A 262 1.44 -14.49 29.81
N PHE A 263 0.71 -13.91 30.76
CA PHE A 263 -0.58 -13.28 30.51
C PHE A 263 -0.45 -12.02 29.63
N MET A 264 0.52 -11.16 29.91
CA MET A 264 0.85 -10.02 29.05
C MET A 264 1.24 -10.49 27.65
N MET A 265 1.93 -11.63 27.54
CA MET A 265 2.29 -12.19 26.25
C MET A 265 1.09 -12.67 25.44
N TYR A 266 0.14 -13.32 26.11
CA TYR A 266 -1.13 -13.67 25.50
C TYR A 266 -1.90 -12.42 25.02
N LEU A 267 -2.05 -11.39 25.86
CA LEU A 267 -2.79 -10.17 25.52
C LEU A 267 -2.18 -9.40 24.34
N LEU A 268 -0.85 -9.45 24.18
CA LEU A 268 -0.15 -8.82 23.07
C LEU A 268 -0.12 -9.69 21.81
N SER A 269 -0.59 -10.94 21.89
CA SER A 269 -0.54 -11.89 20.80
C SER A 269 -1.72 -11.79 19.85
N ALA A 270 -1.61 -12.46 18.69
CA ALA A 270 -2.72 -12.60 17.76
C ALA A 270 -3.94 -13.29 18.39
N ALA A 271 -3.76 -14.14 19.42
CA ALA A 271 -4.86 -14.80 20.11
C ALA A 271 -5.58 -13.89 21.11
N GLY A 272 -4.91 -12.84 21.59
CA GLY A 272 -5.50 -11.80 22.45
C GLY A 272 -5.83 -10.52 21.68
N ASP A 273 -5.75 -10.54 20.35
CA ASP A 273 -6.01 -9.38 19.51
C ASP A 273 -7.51 -9.08 19.47
N ILE A 274 -7.87 -7.80 19.53
CA ILE A 274 -9.26 -7.34 19.41
C ILE A 274 -9.86 -7.68 18.03
N LEU A 275 -9.01 -7.89 17.02
CA LEU A 275 -9.44 -8.26 15.68
C LEU A 275 -9.58 -9.78 15.54
N ASN A 276 -10.73 -10.23 15.03
CA ASN A 276 -10.91 -11.64 14.67
C ASN A 276 -9.87 -12.06 13.62
N GLN A 277 -8.98 -12.98 14.01
CA GLN A 277 -7.90 -13.46 13.15
C GLN A 277 -8.41 -14.19 11.90
N GLU A 278 -9.62 -14.76 11.91
CA GLU A 278 -10.24 -15.34 10.72
C GLU A 278 -10.48 -14.30 9.62
N HIS A 279 -10.65 -13.02 10.00
CA HIS A 279 -10.86 -11.91 9.08
C HIS A 279 -9.56 -11.35 8.49
N THR A 280 -8.39 -11.88 8.86
CA THR A 280 -7.09 -11.53 8.24
C THR A 280 -6.95 -12.05 6.81
N LYS A 281 -7.82 -13.01 6.43
CA LYS A 281 -7.97 -13.53 5.07
C LYS A 281 -9.33 -13.11 4.50
N VAL A 282 -9.50 -13.31 3.20
CA VAL A 282 -10.78 -13.08 2.55
C VAL A 282 -11.81 -14.05 3.14
N HIS A 283 -12.81 -13.49 3.79
CA HIS A 283 -13.90 -14.22 4.46
C HIS A 283 -15.27 -13.85 3.90
N GLN A 284 -15.35 -12.82 3.05
CA GLN A 284 -16.57 -12.43 2.36
C GLN A 284 -16.92 -13.43 1.25
N ASP A 285 -18.21 -13.56 0.96
CA ASP A 285 -18.66 -14.26 -0.24
C ASP A 285 -18.22 -13.46 -1.47
N MET A 286 -17.25 -13.98 -2.21
CA MET A 286 -16.71 -13.37 -3.43
C MET A 286 -17.46 -13.80 -4.71
N SER A 287 -18.60 -14.49 -4.58
CA SER A 287 -19.42 -14.99 -5.69
C SER A 287 -20.63 -14.10 -6.06
N GLN A 288 -20.75 -12.91 -5.46
CA GLN A 288 -21.78 -11.93 -5.81
C GLN A 288 -21.35 -11.06 -7.00
N PRO A 289 -22.27 -10.42 -7.73
CA PRO A 289 -21.92 -9.47 -8.79
C PRO A 289 -21.01 -8.33 -8.31
N LEU A 290 -20.14 -7.81 -9.18
CA LEU A 290 -19.15 -6.79 -8.82
C LEU A 290 -19.75 -5.52 -8.16
N CYS A 291 -20.99 -5.14 -8.51
CA CYS A 291 -21.70 -4.01 -7.92
C CYS A 291 -22.14 -4.20 -6.46
N HIS A 292 -21.96 -5.39 -5.88
CA HIS A 292 -22.29 -5.68 -4.48
C HIS A 292 -21.12 -5.43 -3.51
N TYR A 293 -19.96 -5.02 -4.01
CA TYR A 293 -18.77 -4.82 -3.19
C TYR A 293 -18.37 -3.35 -3.11
N PHE A 294 -17.89 -2.93 -1.95
CA PHE A 294 -17.07 -1.73 -1.87
C PHE A 294 -15.70 -2.02 -2.47
N ILE A 295 -15.34 -1.30 -3.52
CA ILE A 295 -14.08 -1.47 -4.24
C ILE A 295 -13.12 -0.36 -3.80
N SER A 296 -11.99 -0.75 -3.20
CA SER A 296 -10.92 0.20 -2.86
C SER A 296 -10.45 0.92 -4.12
N SER A 297 -10.61 2.24 -4.15
CA SER A 297 -10.45 3.08 -5.35
C SER A 297 -9.56 4.28 -5.06
N SER A 298 -8.71 4.65 -6.02
CA SER A 298 -7.79 5.78 -5.93
C SER A 298 -8.16 6.82 -6.98
N HIS A 299 -8.32 8.07 -6.52
CA HIS A 299 -8.50 9.25 -7.36
C HIS A 299 -7.15 9.86 -7.74
N ASN A 300 -7.01 10.35 -8.98
CA ASN A 300 -5.78 10.94 -9.54
C ASN A 300 -4.51 10.17 -9.12
N THR A 301 -4.52 8.85 -9.34
CA THR A 301 -3.55 7.91 -8.76
C THR A 301 -2.10 8.28 -9.06
N TYR A 302 -1.84 8.94 -10.18
CA TYR A 302 -0.51 9.37 -10.60
C TYR A 302 0.12 10.44 -9.69
N LEU A 303 -0.67 11.24 -8.96
CA LEU A 303 -0.16 12.34 -8.15
C LEU A 303 0.44 11.87 -6.82
N THR A 304 1.61 12.42 -6.49
CA THR A 304 2.30 12.09 -5.22
C THR A 304 2.19 13.18 -4.15
N CYS A 305 1.69 14.36 -4.51
CA CYS A 305 1.61 15.55 -3.65
C CYS A 305 0.32 16.33 -3.96
N ASN A 306 0.36 17.66 -4.04
CA ASN A 306 -0.81 18.51 -4.28
C ASN A 306 -1.32 18.43 -5.74
N GLN A 307 -2.58 18.83 -5.95
CA GLN A 307 -3.27 18.78 -7.25
C GLN A 307 -2.71 19.78 -8.27
N ILE A 308 -2.09 20.89 -7.83
CA ILE A 308 -1.66 21.99 -8.72
C ILE A 308 -0.22 21.83 -9.24
N GLY A 309 0.69 21.33 -8.39
CA GLY A 309 2.13 21.30 -8.68
C GLY A 309 2.83 20.02 -8.22
N GLY A 310 2.05 18.98 -7.95
CA GLY A 310 2.56 17.69 -7.50
C GLY A 310 3.29 16.96 -8.61
N ASN A 311 4.25 16.12 -8.23
CA ASN A 311 4.88 15.23 -9.19
C ASN A 311 3.94 14.07 -9.52
N SER A 312 3.77 13.79 -10.81
CA SER A 312 3.20 12.54 -11.32
C SER A 312 4.26 11.43 -11.30
N SER A 313 3.89 10.24 -10.85
CA SER A 313 4.84 9.12 -10.66
C SER A 313 4.18 7.76 -10.86
N THR A 314 4.91 6.87 -11.51
CA THR A 314 4.53 5.45 -11.63
C THR A 314 4.55 4.73 -10.28
N GLU A 315 5.39 5.15 -9.33
CA GLU A 315 5.41 4.61 -7.96
C GLU A 315 4.12 4.91 -7.19
N ALA A 316 3.33 5.90 -7.61
CA ALA A 316 2.04 6.17 -7.00
C ALA A 316 1.03 5.04 -7.29
N TYR A 317 0.99 4.54 -8.53
CA TYR A 317 0.24 3.33 -8.90
C TYR A 317 0.73 2.09 -8.15
N VAL A 318 2.05 1.90 -8.08
CA VAL A 318 2.63 0.77 -7.36
C VAL A 318 2.21 0.78 -5.90
N ARG A 319 2.29 1.93 -5.21
CA ARG A 319 1.86 2.05 -3.81
C ARG A 319 0.37 1.79 -3.64
N ALA A 320 -0.48 2.32 -4.52
CA ALA A 320 -1.91 2.08 -4.46
C ALA A 320 -2.23 0.58 -4.60
N LEU A 321 -1.65 -0.10 -5.59
CA LEU A 321 -1.88 -1.53 -5.85
C LEU A 321 -1.33 -2.42 -4.71
N MET A 322 -0.14 -2.09 -4.19
CA MET A 322 0.45 -2.80 -3.04
C MET A 322 -0.32 -2.59 -1.73
N ALA A 323 -1.06 -1.48 -1.59
CA ALA A 323 -2.00 -1.27 -0.50
C ALA A 323 -3.36 -1.98 -0.72
N GLY A 324 -3.51 -2.74 -1.81
CA GLY A 324 -4.73 -3.49 -2.13
C GLY A 324 -5.77 -2.71 -2.95
N CYS A 325 -5.47 -1.48 -3.41
CA CYS A 325 -6.38 -0.71 -4.27
C CYS A 325 -6.70 -1.49 -5.55
N ARG A 326 -7.98 -1.50 -5.96
CA ARG A 326 -8.52 -2.28 -7.10
C ARG A 326 -9.12 -1.40 -8.20
N CYS A 327 -9.17 -0.08 -8.04
CA CYS A 327 -9.55 0.86 -9.09
C CYS A 327 -8.57 2.04 -9.10
N VAL A 328 -7.90 2.26 -10.23
CA VAL A 328 -6.91 3.33 -10.40
C VAL A 328 -7.27 4.22 -11.57
N GLU A 329 -6.93 5.50 -11.44
CA GLU A 329 -7.30 6.55 -12.39
C GLU A 329 -6.12 6.97 -13.27
N LEU A 330 -6.41 7.22 -14.55
CA LEU A 330 -5.44 7.62 -15.56
C LEU A 330 -6.01 8.78 -16.41
N ASP A 331 -5.52 9.98 -16.15
CA ASP A 331 -5.87 11.18 -16.92
C ASP A 331 -4.96 11.26 -18.14
N CYS A 332 -5.46 10.77 -19.25
CA CYS A 332 -4.71 10.53 -20.47
C CYS A 332 -4.81 11.76 -21.38
N TRP A 333 -3.65 12.31 -21.74
CA TRP A 333 -3.51 13.48 -22.58
C TRP A 333 -2.54 13.22 -23.73
N GLU A 334 -2.65 14.01 -24.80
CA GLU A 334 -1.72 13.92 -25.91
C GLU A 334 -0.29 14.26 -25.48
N GLY A 335 0.65 13.40 -25.86
CA GLY A 335 2.07 13.64 -25.71
C GLY A 335 2.77 13.85 -27.05
N SER A 336 4.07 14.13 -26.98
CA SER A 336 4.93 14.28 -28.16
C SER A 336 5.22 12.92 -28.81
N ASP A 337 5.63 12.93 -30.08
CA ASP A 337 6.06 11.75 -30.82
C ASP A 337 5.00 10.63 -30.92
N GLY A 338 3.71 10.98 -30.78
CA GLY A 338 2.59 10.04 -30.83
C GLY A 338 2.43 9.18 -29.57
N GLU A 339 3.16 9.48 -28.49
CA GLU A 339 3.11 8.75 -27.23
C GLU A 339 2.22 9.45 -26.19
N PRO A 340 1.12 8.82 -25.74
CA PRO A 340 0.23 9.40 -24.73
C PRO A 340 0.91 9.57 -23.37
N VAL A 341 0.51 10.61 -22.64
CA VAL A 341 1.01 10.94 -21.30
C VAL A 341 -0.11 10.97 -20.28
N VAL A 342 0.26 10.80 -19.00
CA VAL A 342 -0.64 10.92 -17.85
C VAL A 342 -0.18 12.07 -16.96
N TYR A 343 -1.09 13.01 -16.70
CA TYR A 343 -0.91 14.14 -15.78
C TYR A 343 -2.23 14.89 -15.55
N HIS A 344 -2.26 15.81 -14.59
CA HIS A 344 -3.42 16.65 -14.34
C HIS A 344 -3.43 17.81 -15.34
N GLY A 345 -4.41 17.84 -16.25
CA GLY A 345 -4.54 18.83 -17.32
C GLY A 345 -4.48 20.27 -16.81
N HIS A 346 -4.00 21.21 -17.63
CA HIS A 346 -3.97 22.65 -17.31
C HIS A 346 -3.22 23.05 -16.02
N THR A 347 -2.45 22.14 -15.40
CA THR A 347 -1.67 22.41 -14.19
C THR A 347 -0.16 22.34 -14.41
N LEU A 348 0.61 22.62 -13.35
CA LEU A 348 2.09 22.55 -13.34
C LEU A 348 2.61 21.17 -12.93
N THR A 349 1.76 20.14 -12.93
CA THR A 349 2.15 18.78 -12.57
C THR A 349 3.10 18.18 -13.62
N SER A 350 4.00 17.31 -13.18
CA SER A 350 4.92 16.64 -14.11
C SER A 350 4.18 15.59 -14.95
N LYS A 351 4.73 15.22 -16.11
CA LYS A 351 4.14 14.21 -16.99
C LYS A 351 4.86 12.87 -16.86
N ILE A 352 4.10 11.77 -16.96
CA ILE A 352 4.63 10.41 -17.09
C ILE A 352 4.06 9.75 -18.34
N LEU A 353 4.78 8.83 -18.97
CA LEU A 353 4.27 8.14 -20.16
C LEU A 353 3.16 7.17 -19.76
N PHE A 354 2.07 7.14 -20.55
CA PHE A 354 0.99 6.17 -20.37
C PHE A 354 1.53 4.73 -20.41
N ARG A 355 2.45 4.46 -21.35
CA ARG A 355 3.12 3.16 -21.47
C ARG A 355 3.76 2.70 -20.16
N ASP A 356 4.52 3.58 -19.50
CA ASP A 356 5.23 3.25 -18.25
C ASP A 356 4.26 2.98 -17.08
N VAL A 357 3.10 3.65 -17.08
CA VAL A 357 2.01 3.39 -16.14
C VAL A 357 1.43 1.99 -16.35
N ILE A 358 1.12 1.60 -17.60
CA ILE A 358 0.60 0.27 -17.92
C ILE A 358 1.61 -0.83 -17.60
N GLU A 359 2.91 -0.62 -17.85
CA GLU A 359 3.97 -1.56 -17.41
C GLU A 359 3.99 -1.72 -15.88
N SER A 360 3.78 -0.63 -15.14
CA SER A 360 3.74 -0.68 -13.68
C SER A 360 2.47 -1.39 -13.18
N ILE A 361 1.33 -1.25 -13.87
CA ILE A 361 0.11 -2.00 -13.56
C ILE A 361 0.32 -3.49 -13.84
N ARG A 362 0.89 -3.88 -14.98
CA ARG A 362 1.21 -5.28 -15.31
C ARG A 362 1.99 -5.94 -14.17
N ASP A 363 3.02 -5.27 -13.68
CA ASP A 363 3.95 -5.85 -12.71
C ASP A 363 3.37 -5.94 -11.28
N TYR A 364 2.37 -5.13 -10.93
CA TYR A 364 1.90 -4.99 -9.54
C TYR A 364 0.41 -5.23 -9.32
N ALA A 365 -0.41 -5.30 -10.37
CA ALA A 365 -1.88 -5.42 -10.27
C ALA A 365 -2.31 -6.54 -9.32
N PHE A 366 -1.66 -7.70 -9.39
CA PHE A 366 -2.07 -8.89 -8.64
C PHE A 366 -1.07 -9.38 -7.57
N LYS A 367 -0.07 -8.56 -7.20
CA LYS A 367 0.90 -8.94 -6.17
C LYS A 367 0.29 -9.05 -4.77
N GLN A 368 -0.56 -8.09 -4.40
CA GLN A 368 -1.19 -8.04 -3.08
C GLN A 368 -2.56 -8.74 -3.03
N SER A 369 -3.28 -8.76 -4.15
CA SER A 369 -4.65 -9.28 -4.23
C SER A 369 -4.90 -9.88 -5.61
N PRO A 370 -5.49 -11.09 -5.71
CA PRO A 370 -5.77 -11.73 -7.00
C PRO A 370 -7.03 -11.16 -7.68
N TYR A 371 -7.82 -10.34 -6.99
CA TYR A 371 -9.09 -9.80 -7.49
C TYR A 371 -8.89 -8.74 -8.58
N PRO A 372 -9.89 -8.54 -9.46
CA PRO A 372 -9.78 -7.70 -10.63
C PRO A 372 -9.35 -6.27 -10.32
N VAL A 373 -8.66 -5.64 -11.28
CA VAL A 373 -8.28 -4.22 -11.25
C VAL A 373 -9.05 -3.47 -12.33
N ILE A 374 -9.63 -2.33 -12.00
CA ILE A 374 -10.34 -1.44 -12.93
C ILE A 374 -9.44 -0.25 -13.25
N LEU A 375 -9.25 0.03 -14.55
CA LEU A 375 -8.60 1.23 -15.04
C LEU A 375 -9.68 2.26 -15.39
N SER A 376 -9.81 3.31 -14.58
CA SER A 376 -10.68 4.46 -14.87
C SER A 376 -9.93 5.42 -15.79
N LEU A 377 -10.30 5.44 -17.08
CA LEU A 377 -9.68 6.32 -18.06
C LEU A 377 -10.44 7.64 -18.16
N GLU A 378 -9.77 8.75 -17.84
CA GLU A 378 -10.20 10.08 -18.22
C GLU A 378 -9.43 10.47 -19.49
N ASN A 379 -10.12 10.49 -20.63
CA ASN A 379 -9.46 10.49 -21.94
C ASN A 379 -9.60 11.83 -22.66
N HIS A 380 -8.48 12.51 -22.86
CA HIS A 380 -8.32 13.77 -23.58
C HIS A 380 -7.43 13.64 -24.82
N CYS A 381 -7.13 12.41 -25.25
CA CYS A 381 -6.29 12.13 -26.42
C CYS A 381 -7.09 12.21 -27.74
N GLY A 382 -6.46 12.64 -28.83
CA GLY A 382 -7.00 12.46 -30.18
C GLY A 382 -7.05 10.98 -30.59
N LEU A 383 -7.83 10.66 -31.63
CA LEU A 383 -8.12 9.28 -32.05
C LEU A 383 -6.86 8.43 -32.32
N GLU A 384 -5.81 9.02 -32.90
CA GLU A 384 -4.55 8.32 -33.18
C GLU A 384 -3.85 7.89 -31.88
N GLN A 385 -3.76 8.79 -30.90
CA GLN A 385 -3.15 8.48 -29.60
C GLN A 385 -4.04 7.57 -28.75
N GLN A 386 -5.38 7.63 -28.89
CA GLN A 386 -6.29 6.63 -28.29
C GLN A 386 -6.03 5.22 -28.85
N ALA A 387 -5.81 5.09 -30.17
CA ALA A 387 -5.41 3.82 -30.77
C ALA A 387 -4.03 3.35 -30.25
N THR A 388 -3.12 4.29 -29.95
CA THR A 388 -1.84 3.97 -29.28
C THR A 388 -2.03 3.52 -27.83
N MET A 389 -2.90 4.16 -27.04
CA MET A 389 -3.27 3.71 -25.69
C MET A 389 -3.78 2.27 -25.71
N ALA A 390 -4.69 1.98 -26.64
CA ALA A 390 -5.21 0.65 -26.89
C ALA A 390 -4.08 -0.36 -27.22
N ARG A 391 -3.19 0.00 -28.15
CA ARG A 391 -2.06 -0.85 -28.53
C ARG A 391 -1.16 -1.19 -27.35
N HIS A 392 -0.83 -0.18 -26.52
CA HIS A 392 -0.02 -0.36 -25.31
C HIS A 392 -0.71 -1.29 -24.31
N MET A 393 -1.99 -1.05 -23.99
CA MET A 393 -2.73 -1.91 -23.06
C MET A 393 -2.76 -3.38 -23.54
N LYS A 394 -3.08 -3.62 -24.81
CA LYS A 394 -3.10 -4.98 -25.38
C LYS A 394 -1.72 -5.63 -25.35
N ALA A 395 -0.67 -4.93 -25.78
CA ALA A 395 0.66 -5.49 -25.87
C ALA A 395 1.30 -5.77 -24.51
N ILE A 396 1.04 -4.92 -23.51
CA ILE A 396 1.69 -4.99 -22.20
C ILE A 396 0.92 -5.87 -21.23
N LEU A 397 -0.41 -5.74 -21.16
CA LEU A 397 -1.24 -6.51 -20.22
C LEU A 397 -1.58 -7.90 -20.77
N GLY A 398 -1.60 -8.09 -22.10
CA GLY A 398 -1.87 -9.39 -22.72
C GLY A 398 -3.14 -10.04 -22.16
N ASP A 399 -3.00 -11.28 -21.69
CA ASP A 399 -4.10 -12.09 -21.14
C ASP A 399 -4.70 -11.52 -19.83
N MET A 400 -4.01 -10.60 -19.15
CA MET A 400 -4.56 -9.91 -17.99
C MET A 400 -5.70 -8.97 -18.42
N LEU A 401 -5.62 -8.38 -19.61
CA LEU A 401 -6.63 -7.45 -20.09
C LEU A 401 -7.89 -8.19 -20.56
N LEU A 402 -9.03 -7.87 -19.95
CA LEU A 402 -10.31 -8.40 -20.38
C LEU A 402 -10.81 -7.60 -21.61
N THR A 403 -10.83 -8.26 -22.76
CA THR A 403 -11.24 -7.64 -24.04
C THR A 403 -12.53 -8.20 -24.61
N GLN A 404 -13.08 -9.25 -24.01
CA GLN A 404 -14.33 -9.89 -24.42
C GLN A 404 -15.13 -10.31 -23.18
N PRO A 405 -16.47 -10.43 -23.27
CA PRO A 405 -17.28 -11.02 -22.22
C PRO A 405 -16.80 -12.43 -21.87
N LEU A 406 -16.99 -12.83 -20.60
CA LEU A 406 -16.67 -14.17 -20.14
C LEU A 406 -17.57 -15.21 -20.84
N GLU A 407 -16.97 -16.33 -21.24
CA GLU A 407 -17.68 -17.40 -21.94
C GLU A 407 -18.80 -17.99 -21.06
N GLY A 408 -19.98 -18.19 -21.66
CA GLY A 408 -21.16 -18.73 -20.97
C GLY A 408 -21.81 -17.78 -19.96
N GLN A 409 -21.40 -16.50 -19.91
CA GLN A 409 -22.04 -15.47 -19.10
C GLN A 409 -22.86 -14.50 -19.97
N ASP A 410 -23.92 -13.95 -19.39
CA ASP A 410 -24.65 -12.85 -20.00
C ASP A 410 -23.75 -11.60 -20.03
N PRO A 411 -23.43 -11.03 -21.21
CA PRO A 411 -22.57 -9.85 -21.32
C PRO A 411 -23.19 -8.60 -20.69
N HIS A 412 -24.48 -8.60 -20.36
CA HIS A 412 -25.18 -7.47 -19.73
C HIS A 412 -25.15 -7.50 -18.20
N ASN A 413 -24.71 -8.61 -17.59
CA ASN A 413 -24.59 -8.74 -16.14
C ASN A 413 -23.15 -8.58 -15.68
N LEU A 414 -22.96 -7.91 -14.55
CA LEU A 414 -21.64 -7.81 -13.92
C LEU A 414 -21.24 -9.17 -13.35
N PRO A 415 -20.10 -9.75 -13.77
CA PRO A 415 -19.62 -11.00 -13.21
C PRO A 415 -19.14 -10.82 -11.77
N SER A 416 -19.01 -11.92 -11.05
CA SER A 416 -18.45 -11.95 -9.71
C SER A 416 -16.92 -11.97 -9.71
N PRO A 417 -16.26 -11.49 -8.64
CA PRO A 417 -14.83 -11.65 -8.47
C PRO A 417 -14.36 -13.13 -8.48
N GLU A 418 -15.18 -14.05 -7.95
CA GLU A 418 -14.95 -15.50 -7.90
C GLU A 418 -16.14 -16.32 -8.39
N VAL A 419 -15.84 -17.53 -8.90
CA VAL A 419 -16.86 -18.56 -9.15
C VAL A 419 -17.27 -19.20 -7.83
N ARG A 420 -18.58 -19.35 -7.64
CA ARG A 420 -19.14 -20.14 -6.55
C ARG A 420 -18.62 -21.58 -6.63
N PRO A 421 -17.93 -22.12 -5.61
CA PRO A 421 -17.55 -23.53 -5.62
C PRO A 421 -18.83 -24.39 -5.70
N PRO A 422 -18.85 -25.47 -6.50
CA PRO A 422 -20.01 -26.34 -6.57
C PRO A 422 -20.31 -26.89 -5.18
N THR A 423 -21.54 -26.69 -4.70
CA THR A 423 -22.03 -27.34 -3.50
C THR A 423 -21.98 -28.85 -3.76
N ARG A 424 -21.18 -29.60 -2.98
CA ARG A 424 -21.23 -31.06 -3.01
C ARG A 424 -22.69 -31.45 -2.71
N PRO A 425 -23.38 -32.23 -3.57
CA PRO A 425 -24.66 -32.79 -3.18
C PRO A 425 -24.45 -33.67 -1.93
N PRO A 426 -25.44 -33.76 -1.03
CA PRO A 426 -25.35 -34.66 0.11
C PRO A 426 -25.05 -36.07 -0.40
N GLN A 427 -23.95 -36.66 0.08
CA GLN A 427 -23.55 -38.01 -0.31
C GLN A 427 -24.66 -39.00 0.11
N CYS A 428 -25.35 -39.59 -0.86
CA CYS A 428 -26.14 -40.79 -0.61
C CYS A 428 -25.17 -41.93 -0.25
N PRO A 429 -25.30 -42.64 0.88
CA PRO A 429 -24.27 -43.55 1.39
C PRO A 429 -23.92 -44.81 0.56
N HIS A 430 -24.46 -45.01 -0.65
CA HIS A 430 -24.43 -46.34 -1.29
C HIS A 430 -24.14 -46.42 -2.79
N VAL A 431 -23.41 -45.47 -3.39
CA VAL A 431 -22.90 -45.68 -4.77
C VAL A 431 -21.43 -45.25 -4.89
N PRO A 432 -20.50 -46.16 -5.23
CA PRO A 432 -19.15 -45.76 -5.61
C PRO A 432 -19.21 -45.15 -7.01
N CYS A 433 -19.05 -43.83 -7.10
CA CYS A 433 -18.88 -43.13 -8.37
C CYS A 433 -17.40 -42.78 -8.54
N GLU A 434 -16.80 -43.17 -9.66
CA GLU A 434 -15.39 -42.90 -9.98
C GLU A 434 -15.08 -41.39 -9.98
N PRO A 435 -13.84 -40.98 -9.65
CA PRO A 435 -13.45 -39.57 -9.66
C PRO A 435 -13.36 -39.08 -11.11
N GLN A 436 -14.46 -38.55 -11.64
CA GLN A 436 -14.41 -37.72 -12.83
C GLN A 436 -13.59 -36.48 -12.52
N ALA A 437 -12.50 -36.29 -13.25
CA ALA A 437 -11.67 -35.10 -13.18
C ALA A 437 -12.56 -33.86 -13.34
N GLN A 438 -12.59 -33.02 -12.30
CA GLN A 438 -13.29 -31.75 -12.34
C GLN A 438 -12.64 -30.88 -13.42
N PRO A 439 -13.35 -30.43 -14.47
CA PRO A 439 -12.83 -29.41 -15.34
C PRO A 439 -12.58 -28.17 -14.48
N PHE A 440 -11.38 -27.59 -14.59
CA PHE A 440 -10.95 -26.38 -13.90
C PHE A 440 -12.08 -25.34 -13.88
N LEU A 441 -12.59 -25.00 -12.68
CA LEU A 441 -13.56 -23.91 -12.53
C LEU A 441 -12.88 -22.61 -13.02
N PRO A 442 -13.47 -21.87 -13.97
CA PRO A 442 -12.90 -20.60 -14.41
C PRO A 442 -12.80 -19.66 -13.21
N GLN A 443 -11.67 -19.00 -12.98
CA GLN A 443 -11.57 -17.97 -11.94
C GLN A 443 -12.14 -16.67 -12.51
N GLN A 444 -13.48 -16.49 -12.47
CA GLN A 444 -14.25 -15.55 -13.32
C GLN A 444 -13.55 -14.22 -13.65
N LEU A 445 -13.11 -13.42 -12.66
CA LEU A 445 -12.35 -12.18 -12.89
C LEU A 445 -11.00 -12.11 -12.18
N LYS A 446 -10.55 -13.18 -11.51
CA LYS A 446 -9.23 -13.14 -10.86
C LYS A 446 -8.12 -12.98 -11.90
N GLY A 447 -7.16 -12.12 -11.60
CA GLY A 447 -6.07 -11.80 -12.51
C GLY A 447 -6.50 -10.99 -13.75
N LYS A 448 -7.71 -10.44 -13.78
CA LYS A 448 -8.21 -9.63 -14.90
C LYS A 448 -8.17 -8.13 -14.63
N VAL A 449 -7.80 -7.39 -15.66
CA VAL A 449 -7.80 -5.92 -15.71
C VAL A 449 -8.96 -5.51 -16.61
N LEU A 450 -9.85 -4.67 -16.09
CA LEU A 450 -11.02 -4.14 -16.77
C LEU A 450 -10.76 -2.69 -17.13
N VAL A 451 -11.26 -2.24 -18.28
CA VAL A 451 -11.22 -0.84 -18.69
C VAL A 451 -12.59 -0.21 -18.48
N LYS A 452 -12.61 0.85 -17.66
CA LYS A 452 -13.75 1.76 -17.56
C LYS A 452 -13.55 2.92 -18.54
N GLY A 453 -14.50 3.10 -19.45
CA GLY A 453 -14.43 4.16 -20.45
C GLY A 453 -15.69 4.26 -21.31
N LYS A 454 -15.68 5.18 -22.27
CA LYS A 454 -16.77 5.35 -23.25
C LYS A 454 -16.79 4.16 -24.22
N LYS A 455 -17.99 3.74 -24.64
CA LYS A 455 -18.19 2.65 -25.61
C LYS A 455 -19.02 3.14 -26.78
N LEU A 456 -18.60 2.82 -28.01
CA LEU A 456 -19.36 3.08 -29.22
C LEU A 456 -20.64 2.22 -29.22
N PRO A 457 -21.76 2.73 -29.75
CA PRO A 457 -22.94 1.91 -30.01
C PRO A 457 -22.57 0.74 -30.93
N GLU A 458 -23.03 -0.46 -30.59
CA GLU A 458 -22.92 -1.63 -31.49
C GLU A 458 -23.58 -1.28 -32.84
N PRO A 459 -22.98 -1.66 -33.98
CA PRO A 459 -23.61 -1.48 -35.28
C PRO A 459 -24.90 -2.33 -35.33
N TRP A 460 -26.05 -1.65 -35.25
CA TRP A 460 -27.37 -2.26 -35.24
C TRP A 460 -27.65 -3.06 -36.52
N HIS A 461 -27.96 -4.35 -36.37
CA HIS A 461 -28.94 -5.00 -37.24
C HIS A 461 -30.34 -4.60 -36.74
N GLU A 462 -31.14 -3.98 -37.61
CA GLU A 462 -32.42 -3.35 -37.31
C GLU A 462 -33.43 -4.25 -36.56
N HIS A 463 -34.11 -3.67 -35.56
CA HIS A 463 -35.57 -3.81 -35.45
C HIS A 463 -36.20 -2.55 -34.80
N ARG A 464 -36.81 -1.74 -35.67
CA ARG A 464 -37.90 -0.75 -35.49
C ARG A 464 -38.18 -0.17 -34.09
N GLY A 465 -38.11 1.16 -34.02
CA GLY A 465 -38.93 1.99 -33.13
C GLY A 465 -38.35 3.38 -32.93
N VAL A 466 -38.61 4.31 -33.85
CA VAL A 466 -38.20 5.71 -33.72
C VAL A 466 -39.00 6.36 -32.59
N THR A 467 -38.32 6.65 -31.47
CA THR A 467 -38.68 7.74 -30.57
C THR A 467 -37.49 8.67 -30.49
N SER A 468 -37.64 9.84 -31.12
CA SER A 468 -36.74 10.99 -30.99
C SER A 468 -36.71 11.42 -29.52
N LEU A 469 -35.68 11.02 -28.80
CA LEU A 469 -35.38 11.58 -27.48
C LEU A 469 -34.37 12.70 -27.72
N LEU A 470 -34.80 13.92 -27.37
CA LEU A 470 -33.99 15.12 -27.32
C LEU A 470 -32.75 14.84 -26.47
N GLU A 471 -31.58 15.19 -27.00
CA GLU A 471 -30.31 15.20 -26.29
C GLU A 471 -30.47 16.11 -25.04
N PRO A 472 -30.24 15.61 -23.82
CA PRO A 472 -30.11 16.50 -22.67
C PRO A 472 -28.85 17.32 -22.87
N GLU A 473 -28.99 18.65 -22.79
CA GLU A 473 -27.86 19.58 -22.72
C GLU A 473 -26.92 19.13 -21.57
N GLU A 474 -25.64 18.94 -21.90
CA GLU A 474 -24.60 18.79 -20.91
C GLU A 474 -24.49 20.13 -20.16
N GLU A 475 -25.17 20.26 -19.02
CA GLU A 475 -24.80 21.24 -18.01
C GLU A 475 -23.47 20.76 -17.39
N GLU A 476 -22.37 21.10 -18.06
CA GLU A 476 -21.08 21.26 -17.39
C GLU A 476 -21.25 22.43 -16.40
N GLU A 477 -21.72 22.15 -15.18
CA GLU A 477 -21.50 23.07 -14.07
C GLU A 477 -19.98 23.09 -13.82
N GLU A 478 -19.29 24.04 -14.43
CA GLU A 478 -17.89 24.37 -14.13
C GLU A 478 -17.76 24.55 -12.61
N ASP A 479 -16.89 23.75 -12.00
CA ASP A 479 -16.65 23.82 -10.56
C ASP A 479 -15.97 25.16 -10.21
N GLU A 480 -16.65 26.00 -9.41
CA GLU A 480 -16.11 27.27 -8.89
C GLU A 480 -14.80 27.11 -8.08
N GLU A 481 -14.44 25.89 -7.66
CA GLU A 481 -13.14 25.60 -7.03
C GLU A 481 -11.98 25.65 -8.05
N VAL A 482 -12.22 25.31 -9.33
CA VAL A 482 -11.23 25.48 -10.40
C VAL A 482 -11.08 26.95 -10.76
N GLU A 483 -12.19 27.71 -10.78
CA GLU A 483 -12.13 29.17 -11.01
C GLU A 483 -11.38 29.92 -9.90
N GLU A 484 -11.52 29.54 -8.63
CA GLU A 484 -10.78 30.19 -7.54
C GLU A 484 -9.27 29.91 -7.63
N GLU A 485 -8.86 28.72 -8.08
CA GLU A 485 -7.43 28.40 -8.29
C GLU A 485 -6.86 29.04 -9.57
N GLU A 486 -7.65 29.15 -10.65
CA GLU A 486 -7.26 29.86 -11.88
C GLU A 486 -7.17 31.38 -11.70
N LYS A 487 -8.11 32.00 -10.96
CA LYS A 487 -8.10 33.45 -10.67
C LYS A 487 -6.91 33.88 -9.82
N VAL A 488 -6.27 32.97 -9.08
CA VAL A 488 -5.05 33.26 -8.31
C VAL A 488 -3.81 33.34 -9.21
N GLN A 489 -3.80 32.69 -10.38
CA GLN A 489 -2.64 32.71 -11.30
C GLN A 489 -2.61 33.88 -12.29
N GLU A 490 -3.76 34.44 -12.69
CA GLU A 490 -3.78 35.60 -13.60
C GLU A 490 -3.15 36.86 -13.00
N LYS A 491 -3.10 36.98 -11.67
CA LYS A 491 -2.52 38.15 -11.00
C LYS A 491 -0.99 38.18 -10.90
N SER A 492 -0.29 37.12 -11.32
CA SER A 492 1.19 37.03 -11.21
C SER A 492 1.95 37.23 -12.53
N SER A 493 1.25 37.43 -13.66
CA SER A 493 1.88 37.43 -14.98
C SER A 493 1.50 38.65 -15.83
N GLN A 494 1.60 39.86 -15.25
CA GLN A 494 1.59 41.10 -16.04
C GLN A 494 2.99 41.68 -16.12
N GLN A 495 3.78 41.17 -17.06
CA GLN A 495 4.70 42.00 -17.84
C GLN A 495 5.25 41.23 -19.03
N VAL A 496 5.27 41.92 -20.18
CA VAL A 496 5.94 41.61 -21.46
C VAL A 496 5.02 41.09 -22.58
N ARG A 497 4.68 42.07 -23.45
CA ARG A 497 4.47 42.02 -24.92
C ARG A 497 3.11 41.57 -25.49
N GLY A 498 2.34 42.59 -25.87
CA GLY A 498 2.13 42.93 -27.29
C GLY A 498 1.16 42.05 -28.07
N SER A 499 -0.11 42.47 -28.14
CA SER A 499 -1.13 41.95 -29.05
C SER A 499 -0.71 42.05 -30.52
N PRO A 500 -0.94 41.02 -31.34
CA PRO A 500 -1.27 41.21 -32.75
C PRO A 500 -2.79 41.21 -32.90
N ARG A 501 -3.31 42.32 -33.43
CA ARG A 501 -4.67 42.42 -33.95
C ARG A 501 -4.91 41.32 -34.99
N ALA A 502 -6.11 40.74 -34.95
CA ALA A 502 -6.66 39.93 -36.01
C ALA A 502 -6.59 40.67 -37.36
N ILE A 503 -5.93 40.05 -38.34
CA ILE A 503 -6.09 40.35 -39.75
C ILE A 503 -7.02 39.27 -40.30
N VAL A 504 -8.24 39.66 -40.61
CA VAL A 504 -9.20 38.85 -41.36
C VAL A 504 -8.75 38.84 -42.81
N LEU A 505 -8.24 37.70 -43.29
CA LEU A 505 -8.08 37.42 -44.73
C LEU A 505 -8.29 35.93 -44.98
N GLY A 506 -9.43 35.61 -45.61
CA GLY A 506 -9.55 34.52 -46.59
C GLY A 506 -9.99 33.15 -46.08
N ASP A 507 -11.15 32.71 -46.56
CA ASP A 507 -11.71 31.35 -46.47
C ASP A 507 -10.70 30.27 -46.87
N HIS A 508 -10.02 29.62 -45.93
CA HIS A 508 -9.45 28.28 -46.10
C HIS A 508 -9.52 27.57 -44.75
N CYS A 509 -10.52 26.71 -44.58
CA CYS A 509 -10.60 25.79 -43.44
C CYS A 509 -9.37 24.86 -43.44
N ILE A 510 -8.58 24.90 -42.37
CA ILE A 510 -7.65 23.82 -42.02
C ILE A 510 -8.46 22.83 -41.17
N PRO A 511 -8.69 21.58 -41.61
CA PRO A 511 -9.37 20.58 -40.78
C PRO A 511 -8.36 20.05 -39.76
N GLY A 512 -8.51 20.44 -38.49
CA GLY A 512 -7.55 20.08 -37.45
C GLY A 512 -7.97 20.51 -36.05
N ALA A 513 -9.19 20.21 -35.66
CA ALA A 513 -9.60 20.13 -34.26
C ALA A 513 -10.61 18.97 -34.17
N THR A 514 -10.11 17.76 -34.00
CA THR A 514 -10.97 16.60 -33.71
C THR A 514 -11.43 16.72 -32.27
N ASP A 515 -12.73 16.88 -32.12
CA ASP A 515 -13.48 16.94 -30.88
C ASP A 515 -13.06 15.80 -29.91
N ALA A 516 -12.61 16.15 -28.70
CA ALA A 516 -12.22 15.22 -27.64
C ALA A 516 -13.40 14.34 -27.15
N SER A 517 -14.63 14.62 -27.62
CA SER A 517 -15.81 13.80 -27.38
C SER A 517 -15.77 12.41 -28.04
N GLN A 518 -14.95 12.22 -29.09
CA GLN A 518 -14.94 10.99 -29.89
C GLN A 518 -14.03 9.90 -29.31
N VAL A 519 -14.55 8.66 -29.23
CA VAL A 519 -13.79 7.47 -28.79
C VAL A 519 -13.35 6.63 -29.99
N ALA A 520 -12.07 6.24 -30.01
CA ALA A 520 -11.52 5.37 -31.05
C ALA A 520 -12.10 3.94 -30.93
N PRO A 521 -12.38 3.26 -32.06
CA PRO A 521 -12.91 1.89 -32.06
C PRO A 521 -12.06 0.92 -31.24
N GLU A 522 -10.73 1.06 -31.29
CA GLU A 522 -9.78 0.20 -30.60
C GLU A 522 -9.87 0.33 -29.08
N LEU A 523 -10.12 1.55 -28.58
CA LEU A 523 -10.27 1.84 -27.15
C LEU A 523 -11.67 1.44 -26.66
N SER A 524 -12.70 1.76 -27.45
CA SER A 524 -14.08 1.33 -27.21
C SER A 524 -14.19 -0.20 -27.08
N ALA A 525 -13.47 -0.96 -27.91
CA ALA A 525 -13.49 -2.42 -27.88
C ALA A 525 -12.92 -3.04 -26.59
N MET A 526 -12.23 -2.26 -25.74
CA MET A 526 -11.74 -2.73 -24.44
C MET A 526 -12.76 -2.58 -23.32
N VAL A 527 -13.81 -1.79 -23.55
CA VAL A 527 -14.87 -1.55 -22.57
C VAL A 527 -15.88 -2.69 -22.66
N VAL A 528 -15.70 -3.68 -21.78
CA VAL A 528 -16.57 -4.87 -21.72
C VAL A 528 -17.71 -4.64 -20.73
N TYR A 529 -17.39 -4.66 -19.43
CA TYR A 529 -18.36 -4.62 -18.33
C TYR A 529 -18.48 -3.25 -17.63
N CYS A 530 -17.54 -2.32 -17.89
CA CYS A 530 -17.44 -1.05 -17.17
C CYS A 530 -17.70 0.15 -18.10
N GLN A 531 -18.89 0.22 -18.69
CA GLN A 531 -19.24 1.26 -19.64
C GLN A 531 -19.56 2.57 -18.91
N ALA A 532 -18.77 3.60 -19.15
CA ALA A 532 -19.04 4.94 -18.63
C ALA A 532 -20.18 5.59 -19.43
N VAL A 533 -21.25 6.00 -18.75
CA VAL A 533 -22.39 6.70 -19.35
C VAL A 533 -22.81 7.91 -18.51
N PRO A 534 -23.37 8.97 -19.14
CA PRO A 534 -24.08 10.01 -18.43
C PRO A 534 -25.19 9.42 -17.57
N PHE A 535 -25.36 9.92 -16.36
CA PHE A 535 -26.35 9.37 -15.43
C PHE A 535 -27.78 9.72 -15.90
N PRO A 536 -28.63 8.73 -16.22
CA PRO A 536 -29.97 9.00 -16.77
C PRO A 536 -30.99 9.45 -15.72
N GLY A 537 -30.56 9.68 -14.48
CA GLY A 537 -31.40 9.96 -13.32
C GLY A 537 -31.83 8.69 -12.58
N LEU A 538 -32.04 8.81 -11.27
CA LEU A 538 -32.31 7.69 -10.36
C LEU A 538 -33.56 6.91 -10.78
N ALA A 539 -34.62 7.60 -11.17
CA ALA A 539 -35.88 6.98 -11.58
C ALA A 539 -35.73 6.16 -12.87
N HIS A 540 -34.90 6.59 -13.82
CA HIS A 540 -34.64 5.82 -15.04
C HIS A 540 -33.76 4.60 -14.73
N ALA A 541 -32.68 4.80 -13.98
CA ALA A 541 -31.75 3.74 -13.62
C ALA A 541 -32.42 2.60 -12.85
N LEU A 542 -33.36 2.91 -11.96
CA LEU A 542 -34.12 1.90 -11.20
C LEU A 542 -35.15 1.15 -12.07
N ARG A 543 -35.73 1.79 -13.08
CA ARG A 543 -36.71 1.15 -13.99
C ARG A 543 -36.06 0.28 -15.04
N ASN A 544 -34.88 0.69 -15.53
CA ASN A 544 -34.16 0.00 -16.58
C ASN A 544 -32.72 -0.28 -16.10
N PRO A 545 -32.55 -1.24 -15.18
CA PRO A 545 -31.22 -1.54 -14.65
C PRO A 545 -30.33 -2.08 -15.77
N ARG A 546 -29.20 -1.41 -15.98
CA ARG A 546 -28.13 -1.83 -16.90
C ARG A 546 -26.85 -1.99 -16.10
N PRO A 547 -26.59 -3.18 -15.52
CA PRO A 547 -25.50 -3.37 -14.56
C PRO A 547 -24.11 -2.98 -15.07
N CYS A 548 -23.87 -3.10 -16.37
CA CYS A 548 -22.59 -2.75 -16.99
C CYS A 548 -22.44 -1.26 -17.31
N GLU A 549 -23.50 -0.46 -17.20
CA GLU A 549 -23.46 0.99 -17.35
C GLU A 549 -23.21 1.64 -15.98
N MET A 550 -22.14 2.44 -15.90
CA MET A 550 -21.69 3.10 -14.68
C MET A 550 -21.54 4.60 -14.88
N SER A 551 -21.87 5.34 -13.83
CA SER A 551 -21.73 6.80 -13.77
C SER A 551 -20.72 7.19 -12.69
N SER A 552 -19.94 8.23 -12.97
CA SER A 552 -18.99 8.80 -12.02
C SER A 552 -19.51 10.16 -11.57
N PHE A 553 -19.38 10.45 -10.30
CA PHE A 553 -19.90 11.67 -9.70
C PHE A 553 -18.82 12.34 -8.87
N SER A 554 -18.74 13.67 -8.95
CA SER A 554 -18.08 14.44 -7.90
C SER A 554 -18.78 14.22 -6.57
N GLU A 555 -18.07 14.42 -5.47
CA GLU A 555 -18.63 14.30 -4.13
C GLU A 555 -19.87 15.19 -3.94
N ARG A 556 -19.82 16.41 -4.49
CA ARG A 556 -20.94 17.37 -4.47
C ARG A 556 -22.17 16.81 -5.20
N LYS A 557 -22.00 16.27 -6.41
CA LYS A 557 -23.11 15.68 -7.18
C LYS A 557 -23.67 14.44 -6.49
N ALA A 558 -22.81 13.56 -5.97
CA ALA A 558 -23.23 12.38 -5.20
C ALA A 558 -24.04 12.78 -3.96
N ARG A 559 -23.58 13.77 -3.18
CA ARG A 559 -24.30 14.30 -2.01
C ARG A 559 -25.67 14.88 -2.39
N LYS A 560 -25.78 15.56 -3.54
CA LYS A 560 -27.07 16.06 -4.05
C LYS A 560 -28.03 14.90 -4.36
N LEU A 561 -27.57 13.89 -5.10
CA LEU A 561 -28.38 12.72 -5.45
C LEU A 561 -28.82 11.92 -4.23
N ILE A 562 -27.96 11.76 -3.21
CA ILE A 562 -28.31 11.08 -1.95
C ILE A 562 -29.45 11.82 -1.25
N LYS A 563 -29.38 13.16 -1.17
CA LYS A 563 -30.43 13.98 -0.56
C LYS A 563 -31.75 13.92 -1.35
N GLU A 564 -31.68 13.84 -2.67
CA GLU A 564 -32.86 13.74 -3.54
C GLU A 564 -33.53 12.36 -3.45
N ALA A 565 -32.77 11.31 -3.12
CA ALA A 565 -33.27 9.94 -3.00
C ALA A 565 -34.09 9.68 -1.72
N GLY A 566 -34.00 10.56 -0.72
CA GLY A 566 -34.67 10.43 0.58
C GLY A 566 -33.73 9.94 1.66
#